data_AF-A0A7C2W1E9-F1
#
_entry.id   AF-A0A7C2W1E9-F1
#
_cell.length_a   1.000
_cell.length_b   1.000
_cell.length_c   1.000
_cell.angle_alpha   90.00
_cell.angle_beta   90.00
_cell.angle_gamma   90.00
#
_symmetry.space_group_name_H-M   'P 1'
#
loop_
_entity.id
_entity.type
_entity.pdbx_description
1 polymer ?
#
loop_
_entity_poly.entity_id
_entity_poly.type
_entity_poly.pdbx_seq_one_letter_code
_entity_poly.pdbx_strand_id
1 'polypeptide(L)'
;VDSRVQPLRLGNVGVALGVAGFEPVIDERGKKDIYGWELKFTRRGVADCLASAAEILMGEGREMVPIVLVRGAPVIYTDRNVDAAEMVIPSDECMYMGVMRH
;
A
#
# COMPACT_ATOMS: atom_id res chain seq x y z
N VAL A 1 8.01 -5.84 5.01
CA VAL A 1 7.32 -4.68 5.62
C VAL A 1 8.39 -3.85 6.28
N ASP A 2 8.28 -2.53 6.17
CA ASP A 2 9.12 -1.59 6.89
C ASP A 2 8.24 -0.44 7.39
N SER A 3 8.62 0.19 8.49
CA SER A 3 7.78 1.22 9.10
C SER A 3 8.11 2.60 8.53
N ARG A 4 7.07 3.41 8.28
CA ARG A 4 7.22 4.75 7.72
C ARG A 4 6.31 5.76 8.38
N VAL A 5 6.77 7.01 8.35
CA VAL A 5 5.97 8.17 8.72
C VAL A 5 5.05 8.58 7.57
N GLN A 6 3.86 9.05 7.91
CA GLN A 6 2.91 9.63 6.97
C GLN A 6 2.76 11.13 7.24
N PRO A 7 2.77 12.00 6.22
CA PRO A 7 2.59 13.43 6.42
C PRO A 7 1.31 13.76 7.19
N LEU A 8 1.42 14.69 8.14
CA LEU A 8 0.32 15.15 8.99
C LEU A 8 -0.30 14.07 9.90
N ARG A 9 0.40 12.97 10.15
CA ARG A 9 -0.01 11.91 11.09
C ARG A 9 1.10 11.63 12.09
N LEU A 10 0.71 11.47 13.35
CA LEU A 10 1.64 11.05 14.41
C LEU A 10 1.75 9.51 14.42
N GLY A 11 2.99 9.02 14.45
CA GLY A 11 3.30 7.58 14.52
C GLY A 11 3.79 7.00 13.19
N ASN A 12 4.23 5.75 13.26
CA ASN A 12 4.69 4.95 12.12
C ASN A 12 3.62 3.94 11.71
N VAL A 13 3.66 3.53 10.45
CA VAL A 13 2.83 2.45 9.90
C VAL A 13 3.62 1.60 8.90
N GLY A 14 3.17 0.37 8.73
CA GLY A 14 3.81 -0.58 7.83
C GLY A 14 3.51 -0.33 6.37
N VAL A 15 4.58 -0.24 5.58
CA VAL A 15 4.53 -0.17 4.12
C VAL A 15 5.13 -1.44 3.51
N ALA A 16 4.60 -1.84 2.36
CA ALA A 16 5.19 -2.92 1.59
C ALA A 16 6.43 -2.42 0.84
N LEU A 17 7.55 -3.11 1.02
CA LEU A 17 8.78 -2.85 0.25
C LEU A 17 8.86 -3.67 -1.04
N GLY A 18 8.15 -4.80 -1.09
CA GLY A 18 8.15 -5.73 -2.21
C GLY A 18 6.97 -6.68 -2.09
N VAL A 19 6.50 -7.17 -3.24
CA VAL A 19 5.29 -7.97 -3.38
C VAL A 19 5.54 -9.05 -4.42
N ALA A 20 4.96 -10.23 -4.20
CA ALA A 20 4.97 -11.31 -5.18
C ALA A 20 3.63 -12.08 -5.11
N GLY A 21 3.18 -12.58 -6.26
CA GLY A 21 2.00 -13.44 -6.35
C GLY A 21 0.65 -12.71 -6.35
N PHE A 22 0.61 -11.39 -6.19
CA PHE A 22 -0.63 -10.60 -6.31
C PHE A 22 -0.38 -9.16 -6.76
N GLU A 23 -1.42 -8.53 -7.29
CA GLU A 23 -1.40 -7.13 -7.72
C GLU A 23 -1.27 -6.19 -6.50
N PRO A 24 -0.19 -5.39 -6.40
CA PRO A 24 0.06 -4.59 -5.20
C PRO A 24 -0.86 -3.37 -5.10
N VAL A 25 -1.28 -2.84 -6.25
CA VAL A 25 -2.19 -1.71 -6.40
C VAL A 25 -3.31 -2.12 -7.33
N ILE A 26 -4.55 -1.98 -6.87
CA ILE A 26 -5.74 -2.21 -7.69
C ILE A 26 -6.22 -0.86 -8.22
N ASP A 27 -6.28 -0.72 -9.54
CA ASP A 27 -6.90 0.43 -10.17
C ASP A 27 -8.43 0.31 -10.11
N GLU A 28 -9.07 1.16 -9.31
CA GLU A 28 -10.52 1.20 -9.15
C GLU A 28 -11.14 2.27 -10.06
N ARG A 29 -10.34 3.01 -10.83
CA ARG A 29 -10.84 4.07 -11.73
C ARG A 29 -11.75 3.47 -12.80
N GLY A 30 -12.82 4.19 -13.13
CA GLY A 30 -13.84 3.70 -14.06
C GLY A 30 -14.94 2.83 -13.43
N LYS A 31 -14.73 2.32 -12.20
CA LYS A 31 -15.80 1.60 -11.48
C LYS A 31 -16.84 2.58 -10.95
N LYS A 32 -18.07 2.09 -10.82
CA LYS A 32 -19.19 2.85 -10.25
C LYS A 32 -19.29 2.62 -8.74
N ASP A 33 -19.53 3.68 -7.99
CA ASP A 33 -19.91 3.61 -6.59
C ASP A 33 -21.38 3.19 -6.41
N ILE A 34 -21.85 3.13 -5.17
CA ILE A 34 -23.23 2.74 -4.82
C ILE A 34 -24.31 3.72 -5.33
N TYR A 35 -23.92 4.91 -5.77
CA TYR A 35 -24.79 5.94 -6.34
C TYR A 35 -24.65 6.02 -7.87
N GLY A 36 -23.83 5.17 -8.47
CA GLY A 36 -23.59 5.12 -9.91
C GLY A 36 -22.54 6.10 -10.41
N TRP A 37 -21.83 6.83 -9.54
CA TRP A 37 -20.76 7.75 -9.92
C TRP A 37 -19.47 7.01 -10.20
N GLU A 38 -18.76 7.47 -11.23
CA GLU A 38 -17.47 6.89 -11.62
C GLU A 38 -16.35 7.35 -10.67
N LEU A 39 -15.56 6.38 -10.18
CA LEU A 39 -14.34 6.65 -9.43
C LEU A 39 -13.27 7.22 -10.37
N LYS A 40 -12.80 8.44 -10.10
CA LYS A 40 -11.83 9.15 -10.96
C LYS A 40 -10.37 8.96 -10.57
N PHE A 41 -10.09 8.80 -9.28
CA PHE A 41 -8.71 8.83 -8.74
C PHE A 41 -8.31 7.55 -8.00
N THR A 42 -9.28 6.72 -7.63
CA THR A 42 -9.07 5.67 -6.64
C THR A 42 -8.15 4.57 -7.17
N ARG A 43 -6.97 4.48 -6.54
CA ARG A 43 -6.06 3.34 -6.65
C ARG A 43 -5.88 2.79 -5.25
N ARG A 44 -6.17 1.51 -5.05
CA ARG A 44 -6.14 0.87 -3.74
C ARG A 44 -4.81 0.14 -3.56
N GLY A 45 -3.96 0.65 -2.67
CA GLY A 45 -2.67 0.02 -2.29
C GLY A 45 -2.87 -1.19 -1.38
N VAL A 46 -3.31 -2.31 -1.96
CA VAL A 46 -3.65 -3.54 -1.22
C VAL A 46 -2.44 -4.09 -0.46
N ALA A 47 -1.25 -4.03 -1.06
CA ALA A 47 -0.02 -4.46 -0.41
C ALA A 47 0.28 -3.67 0.88
N ASP A 48 0.15 -2.34 0.83
CA ASP A 48 0.37 -1.48 1.98
C ASP A 48 -0.69 -1.68 3.06
N CYS A 49 -1.96 -1.90 2.67
CA CYS A 49 -3.00 -2.26 3.64
C CYS A 49 -2.67 -3.56 4.39
N LEU A 50 -2.16 -4.58 3.69
CA LEU A 50 -1.75 -5.83 4.31
C LEU A 50 -0.51 -5.65 5.19
N ALA A 51 0.47 -4.87 4.75
CA ALA A 51 1.67 -4.54 5.50
C ALA A 51 1.35 -3.79 6.81
N SER A 52 0.51 -2.76 6.72
CA SER A 52 0.02 -2.00 7.87
C SER A 52 -0.76 -2.87 8.86
N ALA A 53 -1.58 -3.80 8.37
CA ALA A 53 -2.32 -4.74 9.23
C ALA A 53 -1.37 -5.74 9.92
N ALA A 54 -0.33 -6.20 9.22
CA ALA A 54 0.68 -7.09 9.78
C ALA A 54 1.51 -6.41 10.87
N GLU A 55 1.89 -5.15 10.69
CA GLU A 55 2.73 -4.40 11.66
C GLU A 55 2.13 -4.37 13.07
N ILE A 56 0.79 -4.31 13.18
CA ILE A 56 0.07 -4.37 14.48
C ILE A 56 0.46 -5.62 15.29
N LEU A 57 0.69 -6.75 14.61
CA LEU A 57 1.09 -8.01 15.24
C LEU A 57 2.61 -8.17 15.33
N MET A 58 3.34 -7.60 14.36
CA MET A 58 4.80 -7.68 14.34
C MET A 58 5.43 -6.88 15.49
N GLY A 59 4.85 -5.72 15.80
CA GLY A 59 5.44 -4.74 16.71
C GLY A 59 6.66 -4.04 16.10
N GLU A 60 7.10 -2.98 16.76
CA GLU A 60 8.23 -2.12 16.33
C GLU A 60 9.48 -2.29 17.21
N GLY A 61 9.46 -3.22 18.17
CA GLY A 61 10.48 -3.35 19.19
C GLY A 61 10.98 -4.77 19.37
N ARG A 62 10.83 -5.28 20.58
CA ARG A 62 11.39 -6.56 21.03
C ARG A 62 10.38 -7.72 21.02
N GLU A 63 9.26 -7.54 20.33
CA GLU A 63 8.18 -8.53 20.23
C GLU A 63 8.66 -9.80 19.50
N MET A 64 9.66 -9.66 18.62
CA MET A 64 10.25 -10.77 17.86
C MET A 64 9.23 -11.55 17.02
N VAL A 65 8.27 -10.84 16.42
CA VAL A 65 7.28 -11.40 15.49
C VAL A 65 7.58 -10.90 14.07
N PRO A 66 8.53 -11.52 13.34
CA PRO A 66 8.96 -11.00 12.03
C PRO A 66 8.05 -11.40 10.86
N ILE A 67 7.12 -12.34 11.07
CA ILE A 67 6.28 -12.92 10.00
C ILE A 67 4.84 -13.00 10.48
N VAL A 68 3.93 -12.51 9.66
CA VAL A 68 2.47 -12.60 9.85
C VAL A 68 1.85 -13.31 8.66
N LEU A 69 1.01 -14.31 8.94
CA LEU A 69 0.24 -15.02 7.92
C LEU A 69 -1.18 -14.44 7.83
N VAL A 70 -1.49 -13.82 6.69
CA VAL A 70 -2.86 -13.38 6.38
C VAL A 70 -3.55 -14.46 5.56
N ARG A 71 -4.72 -14.94 6.02
CA ARG A 71 -5.54 -15.93 5.31
C ARG A 71 -6.81 -15.27 4.78
N GLY A 72 -7.23 -15.66 3.58
CA GLY A 72 -8.45 -15.11 2.96
C GLY A 72 -8.31 -13.64 2.55
N ALA A 73 -7.09 -13.20 2.24
CA ALA A 73 -6.83 -11.84 1.79
C ALA A 73 -7.57 -11.58 0.45
N PRO A 74 -8.33 -10.48 0.31
CA PRO A 74 -9.07 -10.15 -0.90
C PRO A 74 -8.14 -9.54 -1.95
N VAL A 75 -7.16 -10.32 -2.42
CA VAL A 75 -6.15 -9.92 -3.41
C VAL A 75 -6.45 -10.50 -4.78
N ILE A 76 -5.93 -9.85 -5.83
CA ILE A 76 -5.95 -10.38 -7.19
C ILE A 76 -4.61 -11.08 -7.42
N TYR A 77 -4.64 -12.42 -7.51
CA TYR A 77 -3.43 -13.21 -7.75
C TYR A 77 -2.89 -12.97 -9.17
N THR A 78 -1.57 -12.99 -9.30
CA THR A 78 -0.87 -12.75 -10.56
C THR A 78 0.44 -13.53 -10.60
N ASP A 79 0.79 -14.08 -11.76
CA ASP A 79 2.05 -14.78 -12.00
C ASP A 79 3.12 -13.85 -12.60
N ARG A 80 2.77 -12.59 -12.87
CA ARG A 80 3.71 -11.62 -13.42
C ARG A 80 4.77 -11.27 -12.38
N ASN A 81 5.95 -10.88 -12.87
CA ASN A 81 6.92 -10.22 -12.02
C ASN A 81 6.39 -8.82 -11.67
N VAL A 82 6.24 -8.55 -10.39
CA VAL A 82 5.77 -7.27 -9.86
C VAL A 82 7.00 -6.48 -9.41
N ASP A 83 7.21 -5.31 -10.00
CA ASP A 83 8.28 -4.42 -9.57
C ASP A 83 7.82 -3.58 -8.38
N ALA A 84 8.68 -3.41 -7.37
CA ALA A 84 8.41 -2.53 -6.24
C ALA A 84 8.12 -1.07 -6.68
N ALA A 85 8.69 -0.64 -7.82
CA ALA A 85 8.43 0.65 -8.42
C ALA A 85 6.95 0.88 -8.78
N GLU A 86 6.16 -0.19 -8.98
CA GLU A 86 4.72 -0.08 -9.27
C GLU A 86 3.88 0.41 -8.09
N MET A 87 4.44 0.34 -6.87
CA MET A 87 3.83 0.92 -5.66
C MET A 87 4.24 2.37 -5.42
N VAL A 88 5.10 2.94 -6.27
CA VAL A 88 5.66 4.28 -6.11
C VAL A 88 5.04 5.21 -7.14
N ILE A 89 4.62 6.40 -6.69
CA ILE A 89 4.21 7.47 -7.60
C ILE A 89 5.40 8.39 -7.92
N PRO A 90 5.49 8.95 -9.14
CA PRO A 90 6.47 9.97 -9.48
C PRO A 90 6.39 11.16 -8.51
N SER A 91 7.53 11.77 -8.18
CA SER A 91 7.59 12.85 -7.18
C SER A 91 6.87 14.13 -7.60
N ASP A 92 6.67 14.33 -8.89
CA ASP A 92 5.93 15.44 -9.53
C ASP A 92 4.42 15.20 -9.50
N GLU A 93 3.99 13.93 -9.42
CA GLU A 93 2.60 13.55 -9.13
C GLU A 93 2.33 13.45 -7.62
N CYS A 94 3.38 13.42 -6.78
CA CYS A 94 3.25 13.33 -5.34
C CYS A 94 2.89 14.69 -4.73
N MET A 95 1.73 14.77 -4.10
CA MET A 95 1.26 15.98 -3.41
C MET A 95 2.27 16.56 -2.40
N TYR A 96 3.08 15.71 -1.76
CA TYR A 96 4.05 16.13 -0.75
C TYR A 96 5.41 16.51 -1.37
N MET A 97 5.95 15.63 -2.21
CA MET A 97 7.29 15.82 -2.78
C MET A 97 7.30 16.82 -3.94
N GLY A 98 6.18 17.01 -4.63
CA GLY A 98 6.07 17.97 -5.74
C GLY A 98 6.37 19.40 -5.32
N VAL A 99 6.02 19.77 -4.07
CA VAL A 99 6.28 21.10 -3.50
C VAL A 99 7.74 21.28 -3.06
N MET A 100 8.45 20.19 -2.79
CA MET A 100 9.85 20.22 -2.32
C MET A 100 10.87 20.21 -3.47
N ARG A 101 10.42 20.24 -4.74
CA ARG A 101 11.30 20.18 -5.93
C ARG A 101 11.87 21.54 -6.38
N HIS A 102 11.88 22.54 -5.49
CA HIS A 102 12.44 23.87 -5.75
C HIS A 102 13.90 23.98 -5.32
#